data_AF-A0ABD4JIQ3-F1
#
_entry.id   AF-A0ABD4JIQ3-F1
#
_cell.length_a   1.000
_cell.length_b   1.000
_cell.length_c   1.000
_cell.angle_alpha   90.00
_cell.angle_beta   90.00
_cell.angle_gamma   90.00
#
_symmetry.space_group_name_H-M   'P 1'
#
loop_
_entity.id
_entity.type
_entity.pdbx_description
1 polymer ?
#
loop_
_entity_poly.entity_id
_entity_poly.type
_entity_poly.pdbx_seq_one_letter_code
_entity_poly.pdbx_strand_id
1 'polypeptide(L)'
;MINNDDLLKEVSLKELTELSDLEGSKSINQAVIDDSKNDALAYIGSFVKIPANPTPLLKDIAVNLTVIELKKRNNFPKETLKDQLEKIDALLLKMASKKIPTEQSDDETPTQKLRAFRHSQTRIDLKGLNG
;
A
#
# COMPACT_ATOMS: atom_id res chain seq x y z
N MET A 1 11.24 -0.30 8.42
CA MET A 1 10.33 -0.62 7.29
C MET A 1 10.44 0.41 6.18
N ILE A 2 10.29 1.71 6.48
CA ILE A 2 10.49 2.83 5.54
C ILE A 2 11.46 3.86 6.14
N ASN A 3 12.08 4.68 5.29
CA ASN A 3 12.96 5.79 5.69
C ASN A 3 12.51 7.13 5.06
N ASN A 4 13.27 8.20 5.30
CA ASN A 4 12.94 9.52 4.75
C ASN A 4 13.03 9.56 3.22
N ASP A 5 13.95 8.82 2.60
CA ASP A 5 14.04 8.75 1.14
C ASP A 5 12.78 8.12 0.53
N ASP A 6 12.16 7.17 1.23
CA ASP A 6 10.88 6.59 0.80
C ASP A 6 9.74 7.61 0.89
N LEU A 7 9.72 8.45 1.93
CA LEU A 7 8.75 9.54 2.05
C LEU A 7 8.96 10.59 0.95
N LEU A 8 10.21 10.92 0.63
CA LEU A 8 10.57 11.93 -0.38
C LEU A 8 10.26 11.50 -1.82
N LYS A 9 9.97 10.22 -2.06
CA LYS A 9 9.43 9.74 -3.34
C LYS A 9 7.96 10.08 -3.53
N GLU A 10 7.22 10.24 -2.43
CA GLU A 10 5.78 10.50 -2.43
C GLU A 10 5.46 11.98 -2.21
N VAL A 11 6.20 12.65 -1.32
CA VAL A 11 6.02 14.08 -1.01
C VAL A 11 7.30 14.86 -1.25
N SER A 12 7.16 16.14 -1.61
CA SER A 12 8.34 17.01 -1.79
C SER A 12 9.06 17.27 -0.45
N LEU A 13 10.35 17.59 -0.49
CA LEU A 13 11.11 18.00 0.71
C LEU A 13 10.44 19.17 1.44
N LYS A 14 9.88 20.12 0.68
CA LYS A 14 9.15 21.26 1.23
C LYS A 14 7.90 20.80 1.99
N GLU A 15 7.07 19.97 1.37
CA GLU A 15 5.86 19.44 2.00
C GLU A 15 6.20 18.60 3.24
N LEU A 16 7.25 17.75 3.18
CA LEU A 16 7.68 16.96 4.34
C LEU A 16 8.19 17.85 5.49
N THR A 17 8.86 18.95 5.17
CA THR A 17 9.28 19.95 6.16
C THR A 17 8.06 20.60 6.79
N GLU A 18 7.14 21.12 5.98
CA GLU A 18 5.90 21.77 6.46
C GLU A 18 5.03 20.84 7.30
N LEU A 19 4.93 19.56 6.91
CA LEU A 19 4.14 18.57 7.63
C LEU A 19 4.79 18.09 8.94
N SER A 20 6.11 18.10 9.03
CA SER A 20 6.81 17.69 10.26
C SER A 20 7.05 18.84 11.23
N ASP A 21 7.12 20.08 10.72
CA ASP A 21 7.42 21.27 11.50
C ASP A 21 6.19 21.85 12.23
N LEU A 22 5.83 21.23 13.36
CA LEU A 22 4.72 21.70 14.20
C LEU A 22 5.06 22.97 15.00
N GLU A 23 6.34 23.35 15.10
CA GLU A 23 6.82 24.45 15.94
C GLU A 23 7.20 25.71 15.13
N GLY A 24 7.21 25.62 13.79
CA GLY A 24 7.59 26.71 12.90
C GLY A 24 9.10 26.95 12.81
N SER A 25 9.93 25.94 13.09
CA SER A 25 11.40 26.00 13.04
C SER A 25 11.97 26.02 11.62
N LYS A 26 11.13 25.77 10.60
CA LYS A 26 11.47 25.65 9.16
C LYS A 26 12.48 24.55 8.87
N SER A 27 12.51 23.52 9.70
CA SER A 27 13.37 22.35 9.56
C SER A 27 12.57 21.07 9.75
N ILE A 28 13.03 19.98 9.15
CA ILE A 28 12.42 18.66 9.38
C ILE A 28 12.49 18.32 10.88
N ASN A 29 11.34 17.96 11.45
CA ASN A 29 11.28 17.39 12.79
C ASN A 29 11.20 15.86 12.70
N GLN A 30 12.35 15.20 12.91
CA GLN A 30 12.44 13.75 12.80
C GLN A 30 11.60 13.02 13.85
N ALA A 31 11.43 13.59 15.06
CA ALA A 31 10.61 12.96 16.10
C ALA A 31 9.14 12.88 15.68
N VAL A 32 8.61 13.95 15.07
CA VAL A 32 7.24 13.95 14.53
C VAL A 32 7.08 12.91 13.42
N ILE A 33 8.06 12.80 12.52
CA ILE A 33 8.06 11.78 11.45
C ILE A 33 8.09 10.36 12.05
N ASP A 34 8.96 10.13 13.03
CA ASP A 34 9.12 8.82 13.65
C ASP A 34 7.86 8.39 14.42
N ASP A 35 7.21 9.32 15.12
CA ASP A 35 5.95 9.05 15.78
C ASP A 35 4.82 8.75 14.76
N SER A 36 4.69 9.55 13.70
CA SER A 36 3.72 9.29 12.63
C SER A 36 3.96 7.95 11.93
N LYS A 37 5.24 7.59 11.75
CA LYS A 37 5.63 6.28 11.21
C LYS A 37 5.24 5.16 12.18
N ASN A 38 5.44 5.33 13.47
CA ASN A 38 5.05 4.33 14.47
C ASN A 38 3.53 4.14 14.52
N ASP A 39 2.75 5.22 14.44
CA ASP A 39 1.29 5.18 14.36
C ASP A 39 0.83 4.42 13.09
N ALA A 40 1.44 4.72 11.94
CA ALA A 40 1.17 4.01 10.69
C ALA A 40 1.49 2.51 10.77
N LEU A 41 2.64 2.15 11.38
CA LEU A 41 3.03 0.75 11.56
C LEU A 41 2.12 0.03 12.56
N ALA A 42 1.68 0.68 13.63
CA ALA A 42 0.70 0.14 14.57
C ALA A 42 -0.64 -0.12 13.86
N TYR A 43 -1.07 0.81 12.99
CA TYR A 43 -2.27 0.63 12.18
C TYR A 43 -2.16 -0.59 11.27
N ILE A 44 -1.08 -0.71 10.49
CA ILE A 44 -0.82 -1.88 9.63
C ILE A 44 -0.80 -3.17 10.48
N GLY A 45 -0.16 -3.11 11.65
CA GLY A 45 -0.05 -4.21 12.60
C GLY A 45 -1.38 -4.76 13.12
N SER A 46 -2.45 -3.95 13.07
CA SER A 46 -3.80 -4.40 13.42
C SER A 46 -4.43 -5.32 12.35
N PHE A 47 -3.94 -5.26 11.10
CA PHE A 47 -4.41 -6.11 9.99
C PHE A 47 -3.48 -7.29 9.74
N VAL A 48 -2.16 -7.04 9.73
CA VAL A 48 -1.15 -8.02 9.30
C VAL A 48 0.08 -7.96 10.18
N LYS A 49 0.71 -9.12 10.40
CA LYS A 49 2.05 -9.17 10.98
C LYS A 49 3.05 -8.58 9.97
N ILE A 50 3.75 -7.53 10.37
CA ILE A 50 4.76 -6.88 9.53
C ILE A 50 5.97 -7.82 9.38
N PRO A 51 6.32 -8.24 8.16
CA PRO A 51 7.45 -9.14 7.93
C PRO A 51 8.79 -8.39 7.94
N ALA A 52 9.89 -9.15 8.01
CA ALA A 52 11.23 -8.58 7.93
C ALA A 52 11.56 -8.06 6.52
N ASN A 53 11.06 -8.74 5.48
CA ASN A 53 11.23 -8.35 4.08
C ASN A 53 9.87 -8.00 3.42
N PRO A 54 9.30 -6.82 3.69
CA PRO A 54 7.97 -6.46 3.19
C PRO A 54 7.95 -6.27 1.67
N THR A 55 6.81 -6.60 1.05
CA THR A 55 6.57 -6.30 -0.37
C THR A 55 6.64 -4.79 -0.65
N PRO A 56 6.98 -4.36 -1.88
CA PRO A 56 6.99 -2.94 -2.24
C PRO A 56 5.64 -2.27 -1.96
N LEU A 57 4.54 -2.96 -2.28
CA LEU A 57 3.18 -2.48 -1.98
C LEU A 57 2.95 -2.24 -0.48
N LEU A 58 3.45 -3.12 0.39
CA LEU A 58 3.32 -2.93 1.84
C LEU A 58 4.17 -1.75 2.32
N LYS A 59 5.33 -1.50 1.71
CA LYS A 59 6.12 -0.27 1.96
C LYS A 59 5.38 0.98 1.50
N ASP A 60 4.79 0.97 0.30
CA ASP A 60 4.01 2.10 -0.23
C ASP A 60 2.80 2.42 0.67
N ILE A 61 2.14 1.38 1.20
CA ILE A 61 1.06 1.56 2.18
C ILE A 61 1.59 2.24 3.45
N ALA A 62 2.76 1.83 3.97
CA ALA A 62 3.35 2.47 5.14
C ALA A 62 3.76 3.92 4.91
N VAL A 63 4.30 4.25 3.72
CA VAL A 63 4.59 5.63 3.31
C VAL A 63 3.32 6.46 3.31
N ASN A 64 2.28 5.98 2.61
CA ASN A 64 1.00 6.67 2.50
C ASN A 64 0.34 6.90 3.87
N LEU A 65 0.31 5.88 4.73
CA LEU A 65 -0.23 6.03 6.09
C LEU A 65 0.58 7.01 6.92
N THR A 66 1.92 7.00 6.82
CA THR A 66 2.77 7.95 7.53
C THR A 66 2.46 9.40 7.10
N VAL A 67 2.30 9.64 5.79
CA VAL A 67 1.90 10.96 5.26
C VAL A 67 0.49 11.35 5.73
N ILE A 68 -0.45 10.41 5.79
CA ILE A 68 -1.79 10.64 6.34
C ILE A 68 -1.72 11.04 7.82
N GLU A 69 -0.92 10.35 8.64
CA GLU A 69 -0.75 10.70 10.05
C GLU A 69 -0.11 12.08 10.24
N LEU A 70 0.88 12.43 9.42
CA LEU A 70 1.45 13.77 9.38
C LEU A 70 0.38 14.83 9.02
N LYS A 71 -0.47 14.57 8.02
CA LYS A 71 -1.57 15.46 7.63
C LYS A 71 -2.62 15.59 8.74
N LYS A 72 -2.96 14.49 9.43
CA LYS A 72 -3.87 14.52 10.59
C LYS A 72 -3.34 15.40 11.71
N ARG A 73 -2.03 15.31 12.03
CA ARG A 73 -1.38 16.16 13.03
C ARG A 73 -1.41 17.64 12.66
N ASN A 74 -1.44 17.95 11.36
CA ASN A 74 -1.62 19.30 10.81
C ASN A 74 -3.10 19.70 10.65
N ASN A 75 -4.04 18.98 11.26
CA ASN A 75 -5.48 19.27 11.23
C ASN A 75 -6.09 19.30 9.82
N PHE A 76 -5.56 18.50 8.88
CA PHE A 76 -6.19 18.36 7.58
C PHE A 76 -7.62 17.79 7.73
N PRO A 77 -8.61 18.25 6.93
CA PRO A 77 -9.97 17.75 7.02
C PRO A 77 -10.04 16.24 6.78
N LYS A 78 -10.68 15.50 7.67
CA LYS A 78 -10.75 14.02 7.57
C LYS A 78 -11.33 13.53 6.25
N GLU A 79 -12.30 14.27 5.70
CA GLU A 79 -12.93 13.92 4.41
C GLU A 79 -11.93 13.91 3.24
N THR A 80 -10.87 14.73 3.28
CA THR A 80 -9.87 14.73 2.20
C THR A 80 -8.93 13.53 2.25
N LEU A 81 -8.88 12.83 3.39
CA LEU A 81 -8.02 11.67 3.61
C LEU A 81 -8.80 10.34 3.51
N LYS A 82 -10.14 10.42 3.53
CA LYS A 82 -11.04 9.26 3.62
C LYS A 82 -10.89 8.30 2.46
N ASP A 83 -10.92 8.79 1.22
CA ASP A 83 -10.80 7.94 0.03
C ASP A 83 -9.46 7.19 -0.02
N GLN A 84 -8.39 7.82 0.45
CA GLN A 84 -7.06 7.20 0.50
C GLN A 84 -7.01 6.11 1.59
N LEU A 85 -7.58 6.39 2.76
CA LEU A 85 -7.71 5.42 3.85
C LEU A 85 -8.54 4.21 3.43
N GLU A 86 -9.70 4.41 2.80
CA GLU A 86 -10.56 3.31 2.35
C GLU A 86 -9.85 2.39 1.33
N LYS A 87 -9.05 2.97 0.42
CA LYS A 87 -8.22 2.20 -0.52
C LYS A 87 -7.16 1.38 0.20
N ILE A 88 -6.49 1.98 1.19
CA ILE A 88 -5.48 1.31 2.00
C ILE A 88 -6.09 0.17 2.82
N ASP A 89 -7.23 0.40 3.46
CA ASP A 89 -7.96 -0.61 4.24
C ASP A 89 -8.35 -1.80 3.37
N ALA A 90 -8.88 -1.54 2.17
CA ALA A 90 -9.23 -2.60 1.23
C ALA A 90 -8.01 -3.45 0.82
N LEU A 91 -6.82 -2.86 0.71
CA LEU A 91 -5.58 -3.58 0.44
C LEU A 91 -5.11 -4.38 1.65
N LEU A 92 -5.12 -3.76 2.85
CA LEU A 92 -4.72 -4.42 4.10
C LEU A 92 -5.64 -5.60 4.43
N LEU A 93 -6.94 -5.50 4.19
CA LEU A 93 -7.89 -6.62 4.33
C LEU A 93 -7.59 -7.78 3.37
N LYS A 94 -7.19 -7.46 2.13
CA LYS A 94 -6.75 -8.47 1.16
C LYS A 94 -5.44 -9.13 1.58
N MET A 95 -4.53 -8.37 2.18
CA MET A 95 -3.29 -8.90 2.75
C MET A 95 -3.54 -9.78 3.99
N ALA A 96 -4.43 -9.35 4.89
CA ALA A 96 -4.85 -10.12 6.08
C ALA A 96 -5.51 -11.45 5.70
N SER A 97 -6.31 -11.46 4.63
CA SER A 97 -6.89 -12.68 4.05
C SER A 97 -5.93 -13.47 3.15
N LYS A 98 -4.64 -13.11 3.11
CA LYS A 98 -3.58 -13.75 2.32
C LYS A 98 -3.83 -13.79 0.81
N LYS A 99 -4.73 -12.94 0.30
CA LYS A 99 -4.99 -12.78 -1.16
C LYS A 99 -3.88 -11.97 -1.83
N ILE A 100 -3.21 -11.10 -1.07
CA ILE A 100 -2.05 -10.32 -1.49
C ILE A 100 -0.91 -10.68 -0.53
N PRO A 101 0.29 -11.02 -1.01
CA PRO A 101 1.43 -11.33 -0.16
C PRO A 101 1.95 -10.07 0.56
N THR A 102 2.37 -10.24 1.81
CA THR A 102 2.96 -9.18 2.64
C THR A 102 4.48 -9.22 2.65
N GLU A 103 5.06 -10.40 2.44
CA GLU A 103 6.50 -10.66 2.43
C GLU A 103 6.96 -11.04 1.03
N GLN A 104 8.16 -10.59 0.63
CA GLN A 104 8.78 -11.04 -0.61
C GLN A 104 9.36 -12.43 -0.39
N SER A 105 9.03 -13.36 -1.28
CA SER A 105 9.69 -14.66 -1.36
C SER A 105 10.74 -14.64 -2.45
N ASP A 106 11.97 -15.02 -2.13
CA ASP A 106 13.05 -15.17 -3.12
C ASP A 106 12.83 -16.36 -4.09
N ASP A 107 11.88 -17.26 -3.77
CA ASP A 107 11.66 -18.55 -4.43
C ASP A 107 10.49 -18.60 -5.44
N GLU A 108 10.00 -17.47 -5.93
CA GLU A 108 9.02 -17.52 -7.03
C GLU A 108 9.71 -17.70 -8.38
N THR A 109 10.06 -18.95 -8.71
CA THR A 109 10.17 -19.34 -10.12
C THR A 109 8.86 -18.91 -10.82
N PRO A 110 8.92 -18.15 -11.92
CA PRO A 110 7.71 -17.65 -12.57
C PRO A 110 6.87 -18.83 -13.03
N THR A 111 5.83 -19.16 -12.27
CA THR A 111 4.88 -20.18 -12.69
C THR A 111 4.01 -19.57 -13.76
N GLN A 112 4.21 -20.03 -15.00
CA GLN A 112 3.26 -19.79 -16.08
C GLN A 112 1.94 -20.47 -15.70
N LYS A 113 1.11 -19.80 -14.90
CA LYS A 113 -0.30 -20.17 -14.80
C LYS A 113 -0.87 -19.97 -16.19
N LEU A 114 -1.01 -21.06 -16.94
CA LEU A 114 -1.69 -21.12 -18.23
C LEU A 114 -3.08 -20.50 -18.09
N ARG A 115 -3.17 -19.18 -18.28
CA ARG A 115 -4.42 -18.50 -18.64
C ARG A 115 -4.58 -18.62 -20.15
N ALA A 116 -4.46 -19.83 -20.67
CA ALA A 116 -4.93 -20.10 -22.01
C ALA A 116 -6.45 -20.14 -21.92
N PHE A 117 -7.11 -19.21 -22.60
CA PHE A 117 -8.41 -19.50 -23.16
C PHE A 117 -8.23 -20.79 -23.97
N ARG A 118 -8.76 -21.92 -23.48
CA ARG A 118 -8.85 -23.14 -24.28
C ARG A 118 -9.77 -22.81 -25.45
N HIS A 119 -9.21 -22.39 -26.57
CA HIS A 119 -9.89 -22.51 -27.85
C HIS A 119 -10.07 -24.01 -28.08
N SER A 120 -11.25 -24.53 -27.75
CA SER A 120 -11.61 -25.88 -28.13
C SER A 120 -11.66 -25.92 -29.66
N GLN A 121 -10.67 -26.57 -30.29
CA GLN A 121 -10.69 -26.90 -31.71
C GLN A 121 -11.70 -28.03 -32.04
N THR A 122 -12.67 -28.30 -31.15
CA THR A 122 -13.78 -29.16 -31.50
C THR A 122 -14.62 -28.41 -32.52
N ARG A 123 -14.56 -28.86 -33.79
CA ARG A 123 -15.57 -28.50 -34.79
C ARG A 123 -16.94 -28.79 -34.17
N ILE A 124 -17.73 -27.75 -33.99
CA ILE A 124 -19.15 -27.90 -33.65
C ILE A 124 -19.78 -28.63 -34.83
N ASP A 125 -20.23 -29.86 -34.63
CA ASP A 125 -20.99 -30.59 -35.64
C ASP A 125 -22.40 -29.99 -35.71
N LEU A 126 -22.65 -29.21 -36.76
CA LEU A 126 -23.91 -28.51 -37.01
C LEU A 126 -24.97 -29.40 -37.68
N LYS A 127 -24.78 -30.72 -37.78
CA LYS A 127 -25.70 -31.64 -38.47
C LYS A 127 -27.11 -31.78 -37.86
N GLY A 128 -27.46 -31.03 -36.82
CA GLY A 128 -28.82 -31.01 -36.24
C GLY A 128 -29.47 -29.62 -36.17
N LEU A 129 -28.85 -28.57 -36.72
CA LEU A 129 -29.32 -27.18 -36.57
C LEU A 129 -30.18 -26.68 -37.74
N ASN A 130 -30.91 -27.58 -38.39
CA ASN A 130 -32.05 -27.23 -39.22
C ASN A 130 -33.31 -27.83 -38.59
N GLY A 131 -34.00 -27.01 -37.80
CA GLY A 131 -35.43 -27.11 -37.56
C GLY A 131 -36.10 -25.90 -38.19
#